data_AF-A0A529LGF4-F1
#
_entry.id   AF-A0A529LGF4-F1
#
_cell.length_a   1.000
_cell.length_b   1.000
_cell.length_c   1.000
_cell.angle_alpha   90.00
_cell.angle_beta   90.00
_cell.angle_gamma   90.00
#
_symmetry.space_group_name_H-M   'P 1'
#
loop_
_entity.id
_entity.type
_entity.pdbx_description
1 polymer ?
#
loop_
_entity_poly.entity_id
_entity_poly.type
_entity_poly.pdbx_seq_one_letter_code
_entity_poly.pdbx_strand_id
1 'polypeptide(L)'
;IEGRARAFVQVQNGCDHRCTFCIIPYGRGNSRSVPMGAVVEQVKRLAGNGYAEIVLSGVDMTSFGADLPGSPKLGKLVKTILRQVPDVKRLRLSSIDSIEADDDLLEA
;
A
#
# COMPACT_ATOMS: atom_id res chain seq x y z
N ILE A 1 10.43 -20.50 10.28
CA ILE A 1 9.50 -19.36 10.31
C ILE A 1 9.15 -19.13 11.78
N GLU A 2 10.09 -18.62 12.57
CA GLU A 2 9.86 -18.33 13.99
C GLU A 2 10.03 -16.82 14.19
N GLY A 3 8.99 -16.17 14.73
CA GLY A 3 9.08 -14.83 15.30
C GLY A 3 8.51 -13.64 14.52
N ARG A 4 7.99 -13.78 13.29
CA ARG A 4 7.34 -12.66 12.58
C ARG A 4 5.88 -12.96 12.25
N ALA A 5 4.98 -12.47 13.11
CA ALA A 5 3.53 -12.54 12.90
C ALA A 5 3.04 -11.72 11.70
N ARG A 6 3.82 -10.72 11.27
CA ARG A 6 3.47 -9.78 10.20
C ARG A 6 4.55 -9.66 9.13
N ALA A 7 4.14 -9.41 7.90
CA ALA A 7 5.00 -9.08 6.77
C ALA A 7 4.69 -7.68 6.22
N PHE A 8 5.69 -7.00 5.67
CA PHE A 8 5.54 -5.68 5.07
C PHE A 8 5.61 -5.78 3.54
N VAL A 9 4.73 -5.05 2.87
CA VAL A 9 4.70 -4.91 1.41
C VAL A 9 4.75 -3.43 1.10
N GLN A 10 5.90 -2.96 0.61
CA GLN A 10 6.02 -1.58 0.17
C GLN A 10 5.25 -1.42 -1.14
N VAL A 11 4.26 -0.53 -1.15
CA VAL A 11 3.42 -0.25 -2.32
C VAL A 11 3.71 1.11 -2.93
N GLN A 12 4.33 2.00 -2.16
CA GLN A 12 4.59 3.39 -2.55
C GLN A 12 5.89 3.87 -1.87
N ASN A 13 6.65 4.75 -2.53
CA ASN A 13 7.80 5.43 -1.94
C ASN A 13 7.97 6.84 -2.53
N GLY A 14 8.60 7.74 -1.77
CA GLY A 14 8.65 9.17 -2.12
C GLY A 14 7.34 9.89 -1.75
N CYS A 15 7.24 11.18 -2.02
CA CYS A 15 6.02 11.95 -1.78
C CYS A 15 6.09 13.25 -2.58
N ASP A 16 4.97 13.62 -3.21
CA ASP A 16 4.88 14.86 -3.99
C ASP A 16 4.39 16.05 -3.14
N HIS A 17 3.84 15.79 -1.94
CA HIS A 17 3.45 16.82 -0.99
C HIS A 17 4.68 17.53 -0.43
N ARG A 18 4.64 18.86 -0.50
CA ARG A 18 5.72 19.74 -0.02
C ARG A 18 5.39 20.31 1.35
N CYS A 19 5.14 19.43 2.31
CA CYS A 19 4.91 19.84 3.70
C CYS A 19 6.12 20.63 4.22
N THR A 20 5.88 21.79 4.84
CA THR A 20 6.92 22.76 5.23
C THR A 20 8.00 22.17 6.15
N PHE A 21 7.68 21.11 6.88
CA PHE A 21 8.56 20.41 7.82
C PHE A 21 9.21 19.14 7.25
N CYS A 22 8.81 18.69 6.05
CA CYS A 22 9.11 17.35 5.56
C CYS A 22 10.27 17.34 4.55
N ILE A 23 11.31 16.57 4.84
CA ILE A 23 12.48 16.40 3.94
C ILE A 23 12.24 15.37 2.83
N ILE A 24 11.16 14.58 2.91
CA ILE A 24 10.92 13.41 2.03
C ILE A 24 11.03 13.73 0.54
N PRO A 25 10.43 14.81 0.00
CA PRO A 25 10.54 15.11 -1.43
C PRO A 25 11.99 15.24 -1.92
N TYR A 26 12.89 15.71 -1.05
CA TYR A 26 14.32 15.84 -1.36
C TYR A 26 15.12 14.58 -1.04
N GLY A 27 14.75 13.84 0.01
CA GLY A 27 15.48 12.64 0.44
C GLY A 27 15.10 11.36 -0.33
N ARG A 28 13.83 11.22 -0.73
CA ARG A 28 13.28 10.03 -1.42
C ARG A 28 12.76 10.32 -2.82
N GLY A 29 12.68 11.60 -3.20
CA GLY A 29 12.15 12.04 -4.49
C GLY A 29 10.63 12.00 -4.56
N ASN A 30 10.13 12.21 -5.78
CA ASN A 30 8.71 12.18 -6.14
C ASN A 30 8.04 10.84 -5.79
N SER A 31 6.72 10.85 -5.68
CA SER A 31 5.92 9.65 -5.46
C SER A 31 6.15 8.63 -6.58
N ARG A 32 6.35 7.37 -6.19
CA ARG A 32 6.51 6.23 -7.10
C ARG A 32 5.75 5.04 -6.54
N SER A 33 4.92 4.43 -7.37
CA SER A 33 4.05 3.33 -6.98
C SER A 33 4.53 2.01 -7.55
N VAL A 34 4.33 0.94 -6.78
CA VAL A 34 4.52 -0.43 -7.28
C VAL A 34 3.27 -0.83 -8.09
N PRO A 35 3.41 -1.41 -9.30
CA PRO A 35 2.27 -1.86 -10.07
C PRO A 35 1.36 -2.80 -9.28
N MET A 36 0.03 -2.60 -9.36
CA MET A 36 -0.95 -3.36 -8.57
C MET A 36 -0.78 -4.87 -8.64
N GLY A 37 -0.53 -5.42 -9.83
CA GLY A 37 -0.33 -6.86 -10.02
C GLY A 37 0.86 -7.41 -9.22
N ALA A 38 1.98 -6.66 -9.20
CA ALA A 38 3.15 -7.04 -8.42
C ALA A 38 2.87 -7.00 -6.90
N VAL A 39 2.10 -6.01 -6.44
CA VAL A 39 1.65 -5.95 -5.04
C VAL A 39 0.78 -7.16 -4.69
N VAL A 40 -0.23 -7.47 -5.50
CA VAL A 40 -1.15 -8.59 -5.26
C VAL A 40 -0.41 -9.93 -5.21
N GLU A 41 0.51 -10.18 -6.16
CA GLU A 41 1.32 -11.41 -6.17
C GLU A 41 2.23 -11.51 -4.93
N GLN A 42 2.83 -10.39 -4.50
CA GLN A 42 3.62 -10.37 -3.28
C GLN A 42 2.77 -10.66 -2.03
N VAL A 43 1.59 -10.06 -1.94
CA VAL A 43 0.64 -10.31 -0.84
C VAL A 43 0.22 -11.79 -0.83
N LYS A 44 -0.15 -12.35 -1.99
CA LYS A 44 -0.53 -13.75 -2.15
C LYS A 44 0.56 -14.70 -1.68
N ARG A 45 1.81 -14.46 -2.09
CA ARG A 45 2.96 -15.25 -1.65
C ARG A 45 3.16 -15.19 -0.14
N LEU A 46 3.01 -14.02 0.48
CA LEU A 46 3.15 -13.86 1.92
C LEU A 46 2.00 -14.53 2.69
N ALA A 47 0.76 -14.39 2.22
CA ALA A 47 -0.37 -15.09 2.80
C ALA A 47 -0.19 -16.62 2.73
N GLY A 48 0.22 -17.14 1.57
CA GLY A 48 0.51 -18.57 1.38
C GLY A 48 1.67 -19.10 2.23
N ASN A 49 2.60 -18.23 2.64
CA ASN A 49 3.67 -18.57 3.58
C ASN A 49 3.24 -18.55 5.06
N GLY A 50 1.95 -18.30 5.34
CA GLY A 50 1.38 -18.36 6.68
C GLY A 50 1.48 -17.08 7.51
N TYR A 51 1.79 -15.93 6.89
CA TYR A 51 1.76 -14.65 7.61
C TYR A 51 0.32 -14.26 7.96
N ALA A 52 0.04 -14.06 9.25
CA ALA A 52 -1.30 -13.72 9.74
C ALA A 52 -1.68 -12.26 9.48
N GLU A 53 -0.70 -11.37 9.35
CA GLU A 53 -0.90 -9.95 9.06
C GLU A 53 0.01 -9.48 7.94
N ILE A 54 -0.56 -8.77 6.98
CA ILE A 54 0.18 -8.12 5.90
C ILE A 54 -0.01 -6.61 6.05
N VAL A 55 1.09 -5.89 6.16
CA VAL A 55 1.11 -4.43 6.29
C VAL A 55 1.52 -3.85 4.94
N LEU A 56 0.58 -3.19 4.26
CA LEU A 56 0.91 -2.33 3.13
C LEU A 56 1.60 -1.08 3.68
N SER A 57 2.76 -0.76 3.13
CA SER A 57 3.58 0.37 3.56
C SER A 57 3.91 1.32 2.43
N GLY A 58 4.02 2.59 2.79
CA GLY A 58 4.47 3.66 1.91
C GLY A 58 4.85 4.88 2.73
N VAL A 59 5.36 5.91 2.06
CA VAL A 59 5.62 7.19 2.72
C VAL A 59 4.32 7.98 2.83
N ASP A 60 3.62 8.09 1.71
CA ASP A 60 2.26 8.60 1.61
C ASP A 60 1.47 7.66 0.69
N MET A 61 0.66 6.79 1.31
CA MET A 61 0.01 5.70 0.60
C MET A 61 -1.22 6.15 -0.18
N THR A 62 -1.87 7.25 0.19
CA THR A 62 -3.04 7.75 -0.55
C THR A 62 -2.65 8.35 -1.89
N SER A 63 -1.38 8.77 -2.04
CA SER A 63 -0.74 9.07 -3.33
C SER A 63 -0.47 7.86 -4.24
N PHE A 64 -0.85 6.64 -3.84
CA PHE A 64 -0.64 5.45 -4.67
C PHE A 64 -1.31 5.58 -6.03
N GLY A 65 -0.55 5.18 -7.05
CA GLY A 65 -1.01 4.92 -8.41
C GLY A 65 -1.15 6.14 -9.30
N ALA A 66 -0.91 7.37 -8.81
CA ALA A 66 -0.93 8.57 -9.65
C ALA A 66 0.06 8.49 -10.84
N ASP A 67 1.19 7.79 -10.65
CA ASP A 67 2.23 7.55 -11.65
C ASP A 67 2.00 6.29 -12.52
N LEU A 68 0.91 5.55 -12.29
CA LEU A 68 0.59 4.31 -13.02
C LEU A 68 -0.46 4.54 -14.12
N PRO A 69 -0.48 3.70 -15.18
CA PRO A 69 -1.51 3.75 -16.20
C PRO A 69 -2.92 3.60 -15.62
N GLY A 70 -3.82 4.52 -15.99
CA GLY A 70 -5.19 4.57 -15.49
C GLY A 70 -5.33 5.09 -14.06
N SER A 71 -4.24 5.56 -13.46
CA SER A 71 -4.18 6.23 -12.16
C SER A 71 -5.03 5.59 -11.05
N PRO A 72 -4.87 4.28 -10.78
CA PRO A 72 -5.67 3.58 -9.78
C PRO A 72 -5.38 4.11 -8.38
N LYS A 73 -6.43 4.33 -7.59
CA LYS A 73 -6.30 4.80 -6.20
C LYS A 73 -6.01 3.66 -5.22
N LEU A 74 -5.62 4.04 -3.99
CA LEU A 74 -5.36 3.10 -2.89
C LEU A 74 -6.58 2.20 -2.59
N GLY A 75 -7.79 2.75 -2.54
CA GLY A 75 -9.01 1.96 -2.30
C GLY A 75 -9.18 0.81 -3.28
N LYS A 76 -8.93 1.06 -4.58
CA LYS A 76 -8.95 0.03 -5.61
C LYS A 76 -7.90 -1.06 -5.39
N LEU A 77 -6.69 -0.70 -4.95
CA LEU A 77 -5.65 -1.67 -4.58
C LEU A 77 -6.12 -2.56 -3.41
N VAL A 78 -6.65 -1.95 -2.35
CA VAL A 78 -7.14 -2.67 -1.16
C VAL A 78 -8.28 -3.62 -1.53
N LYS A 79 -9.33 -3.14 -2.22
CA LYS A 79 -10.44 -3.99 -2.71
C LYS A 79 -9.94 -5.13 -3.59
N THR A 80 -8.95 -4.87 -4.45
CA THR A 80 -8.36 -5.91 -5.33
C THR A 80 -7.64 -6.98 -4.51
N ILE A 81 -6.84 -6.59 -3.52
CA ILE A 81 -6.14 -7.53 -2.64
C ILE A 81 -7.15 -8.41 -1.87
N LEU A 82 -8.16 -7.79 -1.24
CA LEU A 82 -9.15 -8.52 -0.45
C LEU A 82 -9.97 -9.51 -1.31
N ARG A 83 -10.26 -9.14 -2.57
CA ARG A 83 -10.97 -10.03 -3.50
C ARG A 83 -10.09 -11.17 -4.03
N GLN A 84 -8.82 -10.91 -4.34
CA GLN A 84 -7.95 -11.88 -5.01
C GLN A 84 -7.13 -12.75 -4.05
N VAL A 85 -6.98 -12.32 -2.79
CA VAL A 85 -6.21 -13.03 -1.77
C VAL A 85 -7.07 -13.25 -0.51
N PRO A 86 -8.09 -14.13 -0.57
CA PRO A 86 -9.00 -14.36 0.55
C PRO A 86 -8.33 -14.94 1.80
N ASP A 87 -7.13 -15.51 1.66
CA ASP A 87 -6.36 -16.07 2.78
C ASP A 87 -5.71 -14.99 3.68
N VAL A 88 -5.77 -13.71 3.29
CA VAL A 88 -5.28 -12.60 4.12
C VAL A 88 -6.20 -12.44 5.33
N LYS A 89 -5.73 -12.89 6.50
CA LYS A 89 -6.48 -12.76 7.76
C LYS A 89 -6.57 -11.32 8.25
N ARG A 90 -5.53 -10.53 8.01
CA ARG A 90 -5.47 -9.11 8.39
C ARG A 90 -4.63 -8.33 7.40
N LEU A 91 -5.23 -7.32 6.78
CA LEU A 91 -4.56 -6.32 5.98
C LEU A 91 -4.48 -5.02 6.79
N ARG A 92 -3.29 -4.46 6.97
CA ARG A 92 -3.07 -3.17 7.64
C ARG A 92 -2.50 -2.17 6.66
N LEU A 93 -2.97 -0.93 6.75
CA LEU A 93 -2.39 0.21 6.04
C LEU A 93 -1.54 1.03 7.01
N SER A 94 -0.40 1.55 6.56
CA SER A 94 0.45 2.41 7.38
C SER A 94 0.09 3.89 7.25
N SER A 95 0.71 4.59 6.29
CA SER A 95 0.80 6.05 6.24
C SER A 95 -0.24 6.59 5.27
N ILE A 96 -1.49 6.70 5.74
CA ILE A 96 -2.59 7.25 4.96
C ILE A 96 -2.81 8.72 5.31
N ASP A 97 -3.13 9.56 4.33
CA ASP A 97 -3.73 10.86 4.58
C ASP A 97 -5.25 10.69 4.63
N SER A 98 -5.87 11.00 5.78
CA SER A 98 -7.30 10.80 5.96
C SER A 98 -8.16 11.68 5.06
N ILE A 99 -7.63 12.81 4.56
CA ILE A 99 -8.37 13.69 3.65
C ILE A 99 -8.46 13.10 2.23
N GLU A 100 -7.54 12.21 1.88
CA GLU A 100 -7.45 11.59 0.55
C GLU A 100 -8.05 10.18 0.49
N ALA A 101 -8.60 9.69 1.61
CA ALA A 101 -9.29 8.41 1.65
C ALA A 101 -10.52 8.45 0.72
N ASP A 102 -10.51 7.63 -0.34
CA ASP A 102 -11.61 7.50 -1.28
C ASP A 102 -12.69 6.53 -0.76
N ASP A 103 -13.89 6.61 -1.34
CA ASP A 103 -15.03 5.77 -0.93
C ASP A 103 -14.68 4.28 -1.02
N ASP A 104 -13.90 3.89 -2.04
CA ASP A 104 -13.41 2.53 -2.19
C ASP A 104 -12.57 2.07 -0.99
N LEU A 105 -11.78 2.96 -0.39
CA LEU A 105 -10.98 2.65 0.79
C LEU A 105 -11.83 2.59 2.06
N LEU A 106 -12.84 3.45 2.18
CA LEU A 106 -13.75 3.49 3.32
C LEU A 106 -14.68 2.25 3.37
N GLU A 107 -15.08 1.73 2.22
CA GLU A 107 -15.94 0.54 2.09
C GLU A 107 -15.19 -0.80 2.22
N ALA A 108 -13.87 -0.79 2.08
CA ALA A 108 -13.07 -2.01 1.94
C ALA A 108 -12.95 -2.87 3.21
#